data_AF-A0ABD0NIE3-F1
#
_entry.id   AF-A0ABD0NIE3-F1
#
_cell.length_a   1.000
_cell.length_b   1.000
_cell.length_c   1.000
_cell.angle_alpha   90.00
_cell.angle_beta   90.00
_cell.angle_gamma   90.00
#
_symmetry.space_group_name_H-M   'P 1'
#
loop_
_entity.id
_entity.type
_entity.pdbx_description
1 polymer ?
#
loop_
_entity_poly.entity_id
_entity_poly.type
_entity_poly.pdbx_seq_one_letter_code
_entity_poly.pdbx_strand_id
1 'polypeptide(L)' 'LAGCNLTAQCCKSLSSDLQSSNCVLRKLDLSNNDLQDSGVKFISDGLKNPN' A
#
# COMPACT_ATOMS: atom_id res chain seq x y z
N LEU A 1 4.59 8.13 3.21
CA LEU A 1 3.12 8.35 3.26
C LEU A 1 2.61 8.36 4.71
N ALA A 2 3.50 8.50 5.69
CA ALA A 2 3.11 8.52 7.09
C ALA A 2 2.26 9.75 7.41
N GLY A 3 1.15 9.57 8.14
CA GLY A 3 0.27 10.66 8.55
C GLY A 3 -0.51 11.33 7.42
N CYS A 4 -0.70 10.67 6.27
CA CYS A 4 -1.36 11.25 5.09
C CYS A 4 -2.89 11.00 5.02
N ASN A 5 -3.51 10.47 6.07
CA ASN A 5 -4.94 10.10 6.10
C ASN A 5 -5.37 9.28 4.87
N LEU A 6 -4.64 8.20 4.60
CA LEU A 6 -4.89 7.33 3.45
C LEU A 6 -6.30 6.71 3.49
N THR A 7 -7.03 6.84 2.39
CA THR A 7 -8.31 6.15 2.22
C THR A 7 -8.11 4.72 1.71
N ALA A 8 -9.14 3.88 1.83
CA ALA A 8 -9.14 2.54 1.24
C ALA A 8 -8.87 2.55 -0.27
N GLN A 9 -9.38 3.56 -0.99
CA GLN A 9 -9.14 3.72 -2.42
C GLN A 9 -7.67 4.04 -2.72
N CYS A 10 -7.02 4.88 -1.91
CA CYS A 10 -5.59 5.13 -2.01
C CYS A 10 -4.78 3.84 -1.78
N CYS A 11 -5.17 3.02 -0.80
CA CYS A 11 -4.51 1.74 -0.53
C CYS A 11 -4.66 0.76 -1.69
N LYS A 12 -5.83 0.74 -2.35
CA LYS A 12 -6.06 -0.07 -3.56
C LYS A 12 -5.17 0.36 -4.72
N SER A 13 -5.06 1.66 -5.00
CA SER A 13 -4.15 2.17 -6.03
C SER A 13 -2.69 1.85 -5.71
N LEU A 14 -2.27 2.08 -4.47
CA LEU A 14 -0.91 1.76 -4.02
C LEU A 14 -0.61 0.26 -4.13
N SER A 15 -1.57 -0.61 -3.83
CA SER A 15 -1.45 -2.05 -4.04
C SER A 15 -1.18 -2.40 -5.51
N SER A 16 -1.88 -1.77 -6.46
CA SER A 16 -1.63 -1.99 -7.89
C SER A 16 -0.23 -1.54 -8.29
N ASP A 17 0.25 -0.42 -7.77
CA ASP A 17 1.59 0.10 -8.04
C ASP A 17 2.67 -0.82 -7.46
N LEU A 18 2.44 -1.40 -6.28
CA LEU A 18 3.34 -2.37 -5.65
C LEU A 18 3.46 -3.68 -6.46
N GLN A 19 2.39 -4.11 -7.11
CA GLN A 19 2.39 -5.31 -7.96
C GLN A 19 2.96 -5.06 -9.37
N SER A 20 3.17 -3.80 -9.74
CA SER A 20 3.75 -3.45 -11.04
C SER A 20 5.14 -4.07 -11.19
N SER A 21 5.43 -4.68 -12.33
CA SER A 21 6.74 -5.26 -12.65
C SER A 21 7.89 -4.23 -12.66
N ASN A 22 7.55 -2.94 -12.73
CA ASN A 22 8.50 -1.83 -12.67
C ASN A 22 8.63 -1.23 -11.27
N CYS A 23 8.03 -1.84 -10.25
CA CYS A 23 8.12 -1.34 -8.89
C CYS A 23 9.53 -1.55 -8.34
N VAL A 24 10.28 -0.45 -8.21
CA VAL A 24 11.65 -0.45 -7.63
C VAL A 24 11.65 -0.05 -6.15
N LEU A 25 10.47 0.06 -5.54
CA LEU A 25 10.32 0.56 -4.18
C LEU A 25 10.89 -0.45 -3.18
N ARG A 26 11.91 -0.02 -2.41
CA ARG A 26 12.55 -0.85 -1.37
C ARG A 26 12.02 -0.60 0.04
N LYS A 27 11.44 0.58 0.28
CA LYS A 27 10.92 0.98 1.58
C LYS A 27 9.65 1.79 1.39
N LEU A 28 8.61 1.40 2.11
CA LEU A 28 7.33 2.09 2.17
C LEU A 28 6.99 2.36 3.63
N ASP A 29 6.81 3.63 3.97
CA ASP A 29 6.39 4.05 5.31
C ASP A 29 4.95 4.57 5.29
N LEU A 30 4.09 3.82 5.99
CA LEU A 30 2.65 4.07 6.18
C LEU A 30 2.30 4.37 7.64
N SER A 31 3.29 4.59 8.51
CA SER A 31 3.06 4.86 9.94
C SER A 31 2.11 6.05 10.17
N ASN A 32 1.44 6.10 11.31
CA ASN A 32 0.49 7.16 11.65
C ASN A 32 -0.68 7.31 10.64
N ASN A 33 -1.06 6.25 9.93
CA ASN A 33 -2.32 6.19 9.20
C ASN A 33 -3.24 5.17 9.83
N ASP A 34 -4.51 5.52 9.98
CA ASP A 34 -5.57 4.55 10.27
C ASP A 34 -6.05 3.92 8.96
N LEU A 35 -5.40 2.82 8.57
CA LEU A 35 -5.70 2.13 7.30
C LEU A 35 -6.99 1.30 7.35
N GLN A 36 -7.50 1.02 8.55
CA GLN A 36 -8.57 0.06 8.79
C GLN A 36 -8.28 -1.34 8.18
N ASP A 37 -9.19 -2.29 8.38
CA ASP A 37 -9.01 -3.65 7.84
C ASP A 37 -8.96 -3.67 6.30
N SER A 38 -9.76 -2.79 5.67
CA SER A 38 -9.85 -2.71 4.21
C SER A 38 -8.54 -2.22 3.58
N GLY A 39 -7.92 -1.17 4.13
CA GLY A 39 -6.65 -0.65 3.64
C GLY A 39 -5.51 -1.63 3.87
N VAL A 40 -5.44 -2.25 5.05
CA VAL A 40 -4.42 -3.28 5.36
C VAL A 40 -4.53 -4.47 4.41
N LYS A 41 -5.75 -4.92 4.08
CA LYS A 41 -5.97 -6.00 3.12
C LYS A 41 -5.42 -5.66 1.74
N PHE A 42 -5.73 -4.48 1.20
CA PHE A 42 -5.21 -4.05 -0.10
C PHE A 42 -3.68 -4.00 -0.10
N ILE A 43 -3.05 -3.36 0.88
CA ILE A 43 -1.59 -3.28 0.94
C ILE A 43 -0.96 -4.68 1.09
N SER A 44 -1.55 -5.55 1.91
CA SER A 44 -1.07 -6.93 2.08
C SER A 44 -1.15 -7.72 0.78
N ASP A 45 -2.23 -7.58 0.02
CA ASP A 45 -2.38 -8.22 -1.29
C ASP A 45 -1.38 -7.65 -2.32
N GLY A 46 -1.10 -6.35 -2.25
CA GLY A 46 -0.08 -5.68 -3.06
C GLY A 46 1.34 -6.19 -2.82
N LEU A 47 1.66 -6.56 -1.58
CA LEU A 47 2.98 -7.06 -1.18
C LEU A 47 3.17 -8.58 -1.39
N LYS A 48 2.10 -9.35 -1.60
CA LYS A 48 2.18 -10.82 -1.79
C LYS A 48 2.90 -11.23 -3.06
N ASN A 49 2.91 -10.38 -4.08
CA ASN A 49 3.66 -10.63 -5.30
C ASN A 49 4.77 -9.58 -5.45
N PRO A 50 5.96 -9.83 -4.90
CA PRO A 50 7.01 -8.83 -4.83
C PRO A 50 7.70 -8.54 -6.18
N ASN A 51 7.50 -9.38 -7.21
CA ASN A 51 8.36 -9.45 -8.43
C ASN A 51 9.86 -9.43 -8.11
#